data_AF-A0A286SCY4-F1
#
_entry.id   AF-A0A286SCY4-F1
#
_cell.length_a   1.000
_cell.length_b   1.000
_cell.length_c   1.000
_cell.angle_alpha   90.00
_cell.angle_beta   90.00
_cell.angle_gamma   90.00
#
_symmetry.space_group_name_H-M   'P 1'
#
loop_
_entity.id
_entity.type
_entity.pdbx_description
1 polymer ?
#
loop_
_entity_poly.entity_id
_entity_poly.type
_entity_poly.pdbx_seq_one_letter_code
_entity_poly.pdbx_strand_id
1 'polypeptide(L)'
;DLRGDRQPEFTQIDLETSFLSAEEIQALTEGMIAQVMHDEKGIDVKLPFPRITWNEAEARFGSDKPDLRFGMELQDLSDFFKDSAFKVFSGAVADGGQVKAIVAPQAATKYSRKQIDQIQDYIKRFGAKGLAWLKVENDEVSGPIAKFVKEQQTELINKLDAKNGDLLLFVASSKKVVADSLGYLRNFFAKELGLIPENEFAFTW
;
A
#
# COMPACT_ATOMS: atom_id res chain seq x y z
N ASP A 1 0.00 7.50 24.19
CA ASP A 1 -0.29 7.60 22.74
C ASP A 1 -1.67 6.98 22.51
N LEU A 2 -2.73 7.76 22.74
CA LEU A 2 -4.12 7.35 22.45
C LEU A 2 -4.31 7.47 20.94
N ARG A 3 -3.95 6.40 20.23
CA ARG A 3 -4.41 6.22 18.86
C ARG A 3 -5.92 5.92 18.91
N GLY A 4 -6.67 6.33 17.89
CA GLY A 4 -8.14 6.28 17.91
C GLY A 4 -8.74 4.89 18.13
N ASP A 5 -7.94 3.83 17.96
CA ASP A 5 -8.27 2.42 18.13
C ASP A 5 -7.81 1.83 19.49
N ARG A 6 -7.35 2.65 20.44
CA ARG A 6 -6.80 2.18 21.72
C ARG A 6 -7.52 2.79 22.92
N GLN A 7 -8.03 1.93 23.79
CA GLN A 7 -8.61 2.28 25.08
C GLN A 7 -7.81 1.63 26.22
N PRO A 8 -7.73 2.27 27.42
CA PRO A 8 -7.10 1.65 28.59
C PRO A 8 -7.74 0.33 28.99
N GLU A 9 -9.03 0.19 28.75
CA GLU A 9 -9.83 -1.01 29.01
C GLU A 9 -10.55 -1.43 27.71
N PHE A 10 -10.54 -2.73 27.40
CA PHE A 10 -11.17 -3.29 26.22
C PHE A 10 -11.55 -4.77 26.45
N THR A 11 -12.47 -5.29 25.63
CA THR A 11 -12.96 -6.67 25.74
C THR A 11 -12.27 -7.55 24.70
N GLN A 12 -11.91 -8.77 25.11
CA GLN A 12 -11.39 -9.80 24.21
C GLN A 12 -12.32 -11.03 24.22
N ILE A 13 -12.41 -11.70 23.07
CA ILE A 13 -12.90 -13.08 22.99
C ILE A 13 -11.66 -13.96 23.08
N ASP A 14 -11.41 -14.50 24.28
CA ASP A 14 -10.24 -15.34 24.55
C ASP A 14 -10.54 -16.80 24.21
N LEU A 15 -9.63 -17.47 23.50
CA LEU A 15 -9.79 -18.85 23.03
C LEU A 15 -8.46 -19.59 23.18
N GLU A 16 -8.48 -20.65 23.97
CA GLU A 16 -7.36 -21.59 24.11
C GLU A 16 -7.85 -23.01 23.77
N THR A 17 -7.01 -23.79 23.10
CA THR A 17 -7.35 -25.17 22.70
C THR A 17 -6.22 -26.13 23.05
N SER A 18 -6.53 -27.41 23.22
CA SER A 18 -5.52 -28.45 23.42
C SER A 18 -5.48 -29.36 22.20
N PHE A 19 -4.28 -29.77 21.79
CA PHE A 19 -4.04 -30.74 20.73
C PHE A 19 -4.50 -30.31 19.32
N LEU A 20 -4.72 -29.01 19.08
CA LEU A 20 -4.99 -28.46 17.75
C LEU A 20 -3.75 -27.79 17.14
N SER A 21 -3.63 -27.90 15.82
CA SER A 21 -2.68 -27.14 15.00
C SER A 21 -3.11 -25.69 14.81
N ALA A 22 -2.20 -24.85 14.30
CA ALA A 22 -2.51 -23.46 13.97
C ALA A 22 -3.64 -23.36 12.93
N GLU A 23 -3.64 -24.23 11.92
CA GLU A 23 -4.65 -24.27 10.87
C GLU A 23 -6.03 -24.67 11.39
N GLU A 24 -6.10 -25.58 12.36
CA GLU A 24 -7.36 -25.97 13.00
C GLU A 24 -7.92 -24.84 13.87
N ILE A 25 -7.06 -24.13 14.60
CA ILE A 25 -7.46 -22.93 15.37
C ILE A 25 -7.98 -21.84 14.42
N GLN A 26 -7.28 -21.59 13.31
CA GLN A 26 -7.71 -20.63 12.29
C GLN A 26 -9.08 -21.00 11.71
N ALA A 27 -9.32 -22.27 11.38
CA ALA A 27 -10.61 -22.74 10.87
C ALA A 27 -11.75 -22.55 11.90
N LEU A 28 -11.48 -22.76 13.19
CA LEU A 28 -12.43 -22.47 14.26
C LEU A 28 -12.75 -20.97 14.35
N THR A 29 -11.72 -20.12 14.31
CA THR A 29 -11.89 -18.65 14.32
C THR A 29 -12.63 -18.15 13.09
N GLU A 30 -12.32 -18.69 11.91
CA GLU A 30 -13.01 -18.41 10.65
C GLU A 30 -14.50 -18.73 10.73
N GLY A 31 -14.86 -19.91 11.27
CA GLY A 31 -16.24 -20.30 11.49
C GLY A 31 -16.98 -19.36 12.45
N MET A 32 -16.33 -18.95 13.54
CA MET A 32 -16.88 -17.97 14.47
C MET A 32 -17.14 -16.61 13.79
N ILE A 33 -16.16 -16.10 13.04
CA ILE A 33 -16.31 -14.83 12.31
C ILE A 33 -17.42 -14.94 11.26
N ALA A 34 -17.48 -16.05 10.52
CA ALA A 34 -18.51 -16.26 9.51
C ALA A 34 -19.91 -16.29 10.12
N GLN A 35 -20.09 -16.95 11.26
CA GLN A 35 -21.36 -16.99 11.98
C GLN A 35 -21.78 -15.58 12.44
N VAL A 36 -20.86 -14.81 13.04
CA VAL A 36 -21.15 -13.44 13.49
C VAL A 36 -21.51 -12.53 12.31
N MET A 37 -20.81 -12.65 11.19
CA MET A 37 -21.09 -11.87 9.98
C MET A 37 -22.46 -12.24 9.38
N HIS A 38 -22.83 -13.51 9.38
CA HIS A 38 -24.15 -13.94 8.94
C HIS A 38 -25.25 -13.40 9.87
N ASP A 39 -25.14 -13.65 11.17
CA ASP A 39 -26.18 -13.33 12.14
C ASP A 39 -26.40 -11.82 12.31
N GLU A 40 -25.32 -11.03 12.35
CA GLU A 40 -25.40 -9.60 12.67
C GLU A 40 -25.43 -8.69 11.43
N LYS A 41 -24.88 -9.16 10.30
CA LYS A 41 -24.80 -8.36 9.06
C LYS A 41 -25.55 -8.97 7.89
N GLY A 42 -26.02 -10.22 7.98
CA GLY A 42 -26.60 -10.93 6.84
C GLY A 42 -25.59 -11.18 5.72
N ILE A 43 -24.29 -11.24 6.05
CA ILE A 43 -23.22 -11.41 5.06
C ILE A 43 -22.61 -12.80 5.19
N ASP A 44 -22.73 -13.59 4.13
CA ASP A 44 -22.06 -14.88 3.99
C ASP A 44 -20.62 -14.67 3.52
N VAL A 45 -19.67 -14.64 4.46
CA VAL A 45 -18.25 -14.54 4.13
C VAL A 45 -17.72 -15.86 3.54
N LYS A 46 -16.80 -15.76 2.58
CA LYS A 46 -16.21 -16.93 1.94
C LYS A 46 -15.09 -17.52 2.80
N LEU A 47 -15.21 -18.80 3.10
CA LEU A 47 -14.17 -19.60 3.75
C LEU A 47 -13.43 -20.53 2.76
N PRO A 48 -12.16 -20.89 3.02
CA PRO A 48 -11.31 -20.34 4.06
C PRO A 48 -10.88 -18.90 3.75
N PHE A 49 -10.46 -18.15 4.77
CA PHE A 49 -9.91 -16.82 4.51
C PHE A 49 -8.57 -16.92 3.75
N PRO A 50 -8.29 -15.96 2.86
CA PRO A 50 -6.96 -15.84 2.26
C PRO A 50 -5.86 -15.83 3.31
N ARG A 51 -4.68 -16.34 2.93
CA ARG A 51 -3.49 -16.33 3.79
C ARG A 51 -2.39 -15.59 3.05
N ILE A 52 -1.76 -14.64 3.73
CA ILE A 52 -0.63 -13.88 3.22
C ILE A 52 0.52 -13.99 4.21
N THR A 53 1.73 -14.23 3.71
CA THR A 53 2.89 -14.22 4.60
C THR A 53 3.20 -12.78 5.02
N TRP A 54 3.80 -12.60 6.20
CA TRP A 54 4.24 -11.27 6.66
C TRP A 54 5.13 -10.56 5.61
N ASN A 55 6.06 -11.30 4.99
CA ASN A 55 6.93 -10.76 3.94
C ASN A 55 6.14 -10.28 2.72
N GLU A 56 5.10 -11.02 2.34
CA GLU A 56 4.25 -10.66 1.21
C GLU A 56 3.37 -9.46 1.54
N ALA A 57 2.81 -9.39 2.74
CA ALA A 57 2.01 -8.26 3.21
C ALA A 57 2.82 -6.96 3.23
N GLU A 58 4.02 -7.01 3.80
CA GLU A 58 4.96 -5.89 3.78
C GLU A 58 5.41 -5.52 2.37
N ALA A 59 5.68 -6.51 1.51
CA ALA A 59 6.15 -6.26 0.15
C ALA A 59 5.08 -5.62 -0.74
N ARG A 60 3.82 -6.07 -0.64
CA ARG A 60 2.70 -5.64 -1.50
C ARG A 60 1.92 -4.47 -0.94
N PHE A 61 1.82 -4.33 0.39
CA PHE A 61 0.94 -3.35 1.03
C PHE A 61 1.65 -2.40 1.98
N GLY A 62 2.91 -2.68 2.34
CA GLY A 62 3.65 -1.89 3.33
C GLY A 62 3.03 -1.93 4.72
N SER A 63 2.35 -3.03 5.05
CA SER A 63 1.74 -3.25 6.36
C SER A 63 1.48 -4.74 6.59
N ASP A 64 1.67 -5.17 7.84
CA ASP A 64 1.25 -6.45 8.40
C ASP A 64 -0.26 -6.58 8.68
N LYS A 65 -1.03 -5.52 8.45
CA LYS A 65 -2.50 -5.48 8.57
C LYS A 65 -3.12 -4.77 7.36
N PRO A 66 -2.93 -5.31 6.15
CA PRO A 66 -3.31 -4.63 4.92
C PRO A 66 -4.84 -4.54 4.78
N ASP A 67 -5.32 -3.38 4.34
CA ASP A 67 -6.71 -3.25 3.89
C ASP A 67 -6.81 -3.81 2.46
N LEU A 68 -7.37 -5.01 2.32
CA LEU A 68 -7.45 -5.74 1.04
C LEU A 68 -8.67 -5.38 0.18
N ARG A 69 -9.52 -4.44 0.63
CA ARG A 69 -10.75 -4.06 -0.09
C ARG A 69 -10.49 -3.20 -1.33
N PHE A 70 -9.26 -2.79 -1.56
CA PHE A 70 -8.84 -1.99 -2.70
C PHE A 70 -7.43 -2.38 -3.16
N GLY A 71 -7.07 -1.98 -4.37
CA GLY A 71 -5.76 -2.30 -4.97
C GLY A 71 -4.62 -1.39 -4.47
N MET A 72 -3.96 -0.69 -5.40
CA MET A 72 -2.85 0.24 -5.11
C MET A 72 -1.65 -0.42 -4.40
N GLU A 73 -1.31 -1.64 -4.81
CA GLU A 73 -0.15 -2.36 -4.27
C GLU A 73 1.17 -1.61 -4.53
N LEU A 74 2.14 -1.83 -3.66
CA LEU A 74 3.51 -1.34 -3.77
C LEU A 74 4.23 -2.15 -4.86
N GLN A 75 4.61 -1.47 -5.93
CA GLN A 75 5.26 -2.08 -7.09
C GLN A 75 6.77 -1.83 -7.05
N ASP A 76 7.57 -2.89 -7.17
CA ASP A 76 9.03 -2.79 -7.11
C ASP A 76 9.65 -2.34 -8.44
N LEU A 77 10.39 -1.25 -8.38
CA LEU A 77 11.09 -0.63 -9.49
C LEU A 77 12.60 -0.52 -9.24
N SER A 78 13.13 -1.23 -8.24
CA SER A 78 14.55 -1.19 -7.89
C SER A 78 15.43 -1.59 -9.07
N ASP A 79 15.09 -2.68 -9.76
CA ASP A 79 15.83 -3.12 -10.96
C ASP A 79 15.70 -2.14 -12.13
N PHE A 80 14.56 -1.45 -12.26
CA PHE A 80 14.32 -0.47 -13.31
C PHE A 80 15.16 0.79 -13.08
N PHE A 81 15.39 1.18 -11.82
CA PHE A 81 16.12 2.40 -11.48
C PHE A 81 17.56 2.19 -11.02
N LYS A 82 18.06 0.95 -10.94
CA LYS A 82 19.40 0.63 -10.44
C LYS A 82 20.51 1.42 -11.14
N ASP A 83 20.40 1.59 -12.46
CA ASP A 83 21.38 2.28 -13.31
C ASP A 83 20.88 3.67 -13.78
N SER A 84 19.81 4.18 -13.16
CA SER A 84 19.20 5.45 -13.54
C SER A 84 20.15 6.63 -13.29
N ALA A 85 20.10 7.61 -14.21
CA ALA A 85 20.75 8.91 -14.03
C ALA A 85 20.20 9.69 -12.82
N PHE A 86 19.02 9.34 -12.31
CA PHE A 86 18.48 9.94 -11.10
C PHE A 86 19.13 9.34 -9.85
N LYS A 87 20.20 9.99 -9.38
CA LYS A 87 21.05 9.53 -8.26
C LYS A 87 20.33 9.23 -6.95
N VAL A 88 19.17 9.84 -6.70
CA VAL A 88 18.37 9.52 -5.50
C VAL A 88 17.87 8.07 -5.55
N PHE A 89 17.47 7.59 -6.73
CA PHE A 89 16.95 6.24 -6.90
C PHE A 89 18.08 5.21 -7.04
N SER A 90 19.03 5.43 -7.95
CA SER A 90 20.16 4.52 -8.12
C SER A 90 21.03 4.43 -6.86
N GLY A 91 21.20 5.53 -6.14
CA GLY A 91 21.88 5.56 -4.83
C GLY A 91 21.15 4.72 -3.78
N ALA A 92 19.82 4.85 -3.66
CA ALA A 92 19.04 4.05 -2.71
C ALA A 92 19.15 2.54 -2.98
N VAL A 93 19.17 2.13 -4.25
CA VAL A 93 19.37 0.72 -4.63
C VAL A 93 20.80 0.27 -4.32
N ALA A 94 21.80 1.08 -4.66
CA ALA A 94 23.21 0.77 -4.37
C ALA A 94 23.49 0.63 -2.86
N ASP A 95 22.77 1.37 -2.02
CA ASP A 95 22.86 1.31 -0.56
C ASP A 95 22.10 0.11 0.06
N GLY A 96 21.60 -0.83 -0.77
CA GLY A 96 20.84 -2.00 -0.32
C GLY A 96 19.38 -1.70 0.05
N GLY A 97 18.88 -0.52 -0.32
CA GLY A 97 17.48 -0.13 -0.23
C GLY A 97 16.65 -0.62 -1.40
N GLN A 98 15.49 0.02 -1.59
CA GLN A 98 14.56 -0.29 -2.69
C GLN A 98 13.90 0.99 -3.21
N VAL A 99 13.43 0.94 -4.45
CA VAL A 99 12.59 1.96 -5.07
C VAL A 99 11.25 1.31 -5.38
N LYS A 100 10.20 1.73 -4.68
CA LYS A 100 8.84 1.25 -4.98
C LYS A 100 7.92 2.41 -5.32
N ALA A 101 6.83 2.09 -6.00
CA ALA A 101 5.79 3.04 -6.34
C ALA A 101 4.39 2.53 -5.99
N ILE A 102 3.45 3.45 -5.82
CA ILE A 102 2.02 3.19 -5.91
C ILE A 102 1.41 4.03 -7.04
N VAL A 103 0.29 3.54 -7.58
CA VAL A 103 -0.51 4.25 -8.59
C VAL A 103 -1.79 4.71 -7.94
N ALA A 104 -1.96 6.03 -7.78
CA ALA A 104 -3.20 6.63 -7.31
C ALA A 104 -4.12 6.93 -8.52
N PRO A 105 -5.23 6.19 -8.67
CA PRO A 105 -6.04 6.27 -9.89
C PRO A 105 -6.76 7.60 -10.01
N GLN A 106 -6.78 8.16 -11.22
CA GLN A 106 -7.49 9.41 -11.54
C GLN A 106 -7.14 10.59 -10.61
N ALA A 107 -5.91 10.61 -10.09
CA ALA A 107 -5.42 11.60 -9.13
C ALA A 107 -4.51 12.66 -9.76
N ALA A 108 -4.12 12.53 -11.03
CA ALA A 108 -3.22 13.47 -11.71
C ALA A 108 -3.71 14.92 -11.63
N THR A 109 -4.99 15.16 -11.91
CA THR A 109 -5.57 16.52 -11.91
C THR A 109 -6.10 16.95 -10.54
N LYS A 110 -6.37 15.99 -9.64
CA LYS A 110 -6.91 16.25 -8.29
C LYS A 110 -5.89 16.87 -7.33
N TYR A 111 -4.60 16.59 -7.54
CA TYR A 111 -3.54 17.05 -6.66
C TYR A 111 -2.61 18.06 -7.36
N SER A 112 -2.55 19.27 -6.79
CA SER A 112 -1.55 20.28 -7.12
C SER A 112 -0.18 19.89 -6.57
N ARG A 113 0.88 20.48 -7.13
CA ARG A 113 2.25 20.31 -6.62
C ARG A 113 2.34 20.64 -5.12
N LYS A 114 1.69 21.71 -4.67
CA LYS A 114 1.67 22.14 -3.27
C LYS A 114 1.05 21.08 -2.36
N GLN A 115 -0.06 20.44 -2.78
CA GLN A 115 -0.67 19.36 -2.01
C GLN A 115 0.25 18.14 -1.93
N ILE A 116 0.93 17.78 -3.04
CA ILE A 116 1.90 16.67 -3.03
C ILE A 116 3.11 17.00 -2.14
N ASP A 117 3.58 18.25 -2.12
CA ASP A 117 4.65 18.69 -1.23
C ASP A 117 4.23 18.59 0.26
N GLN A 118 2.96 18.89 0.60
CA GLN A 118 2.43 18.68 1.95
C GLN A 118 2.36 17.19 2.35
N ILE A 119 1.94 16.33 1.40
CA ILE A 119 1.95 14.87 1.59
C ILE A 119 3.38 14.36 1.79
N GLN A 120 4.34 14.87 1.01
CA GLN A 120 5.76 14.59 1.18
C GLN A 120 6.24 14.95 2.59
N ASP A 121 5.88 16.13 3.09
CA ASP A 121 6.27 16.57 4.43
C ASP A 121 5.71 15.65 5.52
N TYR A 122 4.49 15.13 5.34
CA TYR A 122 3.92 14.17 6.27
C TYR A 122 4.72 12.87 6.33
N ILE A 123 5.08 12.29 5.18
CA ILE A 123 5.77 10.98 5.15
C ILE A 123 7.21 11.02 5.65
N LYS A 124 7.81 12.21 5.79
CA LYS A 124 9.14 12.36 6.45
C LYS A 124 9.17 11.77 7.86
N ARG A 125 8.03 11.71 8.54
CA ARG A 125 7.90 11.07 9.86
C ARG A 125 8.19 9.56 9.84
N PHE A 126 8.04 8.93 8.69
CA PHE A 126 8.38 7.52 8.46
C PHE A 126 9.84 7.34 8.00
N GLY A 127 10.63 8.43 7.96
CA GLY A 127 12.03 8.42 7.52
C GLY A 127 12.24 8.65 6.02
N ALA A 128 11.19 8.94 5.26
CA ALA A 128 11.31 9.27 3.84
C ALA A 128 12.09 10.58 3.65
N LYS A 129 13.06 10.60 2.74
CA LYS A 129 13.83 11.80 2.39
C LYS A 129 13.11 12.69 1.37
N GLY A 130 12.16 12.13 0.64
CA GLY A 130 11.37 12.83 -0.36
C GLY A 130 10.31 11.90 -0.97
N LEU A 131 9.43 12.49 -1.77
CA LEU A 131 8.38 11.84 -2.53
C LEU A 131 8.53 12.28 -3.98
N ALA A 132 9.04 11.40 -4.83
CA ALA A 132 9.02 11.68 -6.25
C ALA A 132 7.63 11.32 -6.80
N TRP A 133 7.20 12.02 -7.84
CA TRP A 133 5.89 11.78 -8.44
C TRP A 133 5.88 12.09 -9.93
N LEU A 134 4.96 11.45 -10.64
CA LEU A 134 4.68 11.67 -12.05
C LEU A 134 3.17 11.63 -12.27
N LYS A 135 2.66 12.45 -13.19
CA LYS A 135 1.29 12.40 -13.69
C LYS A 135 1.30 11.77 -15.07
N VAL A 136 0.35 10.88 -15.33
CA VAL A 136 0.19 10.24 -16.63
C VAL A 136 -0.90 10.97 -17.41
N GLU A 137 -0.55 11.57 -18.54
CA GLU A 137 -1.47 12.29 -19.43
C GLU A 137 -1.09 12.01 -20.89
N ASN A 138 -2.06 11.58 -21.70
CA ASN A 138 -1.86 11.19 -23.11
C ASN A 138 -0.71 10.17 -23.31
N ASP A 139 -0.63 9.18 -22.42
CA ASP A 139 0.40 8.14 -22.37
C ASP A 139 1.84 8.69 -22.20
N GLU A 140 1.95 9.93 -21.74
CA GLU A 140 3.21 10.58 -21.37
C GLU A 140 3.25 10.88 -19.87
N VAL A 141 4.46 10.91 -19.31
CA VAL A 141 4.66 11.29 -17.91
C VAL A 141 5.13 12.74 -17.77
N SER A 142 4.51 13.47 -16.85
CA SER A 142 4.95 14.82 -16.45
C SER A 142 5.19 14.90 -14.94
N GLY A 143 6.15 15.71 -14.50
CA GLY A 143 6.47 15.87 -13.07
C GLY A 143 7.96 16.10 -12.79
N PRO A 144 8.34 16.24 -11.50
CA PRO A 144 9.68 16.61 -11.10
C PRO A 144 10.79 15.67 -11.59
N ILE A 145 10.45 14.39 -11.80
CA ILE A 145 11.41 13.38 -12.27
C ILE A 145 11.22 12.96 -13.73
N ALA A 146 10.29 13.56 -14.48
CA ALA A 146 9.93 13.13 -15.83
C ALA A 146 11.12 13.08 -16.79
N LYS A 147 12.04 14.06 -16.69
CA LYS A 147 13.26 14.12 -17.50
C LYS A 147 14.18 12.90 -17.34
N PHE A 148 14.10 12.19 -16.21
CA PHE A 148 14.95 11.03 -15.92
C PHE A 148 14.33 9.71 -16.39
N VAL A 149 13.06 9.72 -16.78
CA VAL A 149 12.33 8.53 -17.25
C VAL A 149 11.82 8.69 -18.68
N LYS A 150 12.06 9.83 -19.33
CA LYS A 150 11.48 10.17 -20.63
C LYS A 150 11.74 9.12 -21.71
N GLU A 151 12.94 8.57 -21.75
CA GLU A 151 13.32 7.52 -22.73
C GLU A 151 12.66 6.16 -22.44
N GLN A 152 12.24 5.92 -21.19
CA GLN A 152 11.68 4.65 -20.71
C GLN A 152 10.24 4.82 -20.20
N GLN A 153 9.56 5.91 -20.56
CA GLN A 153 8.26 6.27 -19.95
C GLN A 153 7.18 5.23 -20.28
N THR A 154 7.18 4.69 -21.50
CA THR A 154 6.22 3.66 -21.93
C THR A 154 6.43 2.37 -21.15
N GLU A 155 7.69 1.97 -20.92
CA GLU A 155 8.01 0.81 -20.10
C GLU A 155 7.57 1.02 -18.65
N LEU A 156 7.81 2.21 -18.09
CA LEU A 156 7.39 2.57 -16.75
C LEU A 156 5.86 2.52 -16.58
N ILE A 157 5.12 3.12 -17.51
CA ILE A 157 3.65 3.12 -17.51
C ILE A 157 3.12 1.69 -17.56
N ASN A 158 3.64 0.87 -18.50
CA ASN A 158 3.24 -0.53 -18.65
C ASN A 158 3.57 -1.36 -17.40
N LYS A 159 4.77 -1.18 -16.83
CA LYS A 159 5.19 -1.91 -15.63
C LYS A 159 4.32 -1.59 -14.43
N LEU A 160 3.80 -0.36 -14.36
CA LEU A 160 2.91 0.09 -13.29
C LEU A 160 1.43 -0.18 -13.56
N ASP A 161 1.06 -0.70 -14.73
CA ASP A 161 -0.32 -0.75 -15.24
C ASP A 161 -1.04 0.60 -15.08
N ALA A 162 -0.30 1.69 -15.31
CA ALA A 162 -0.80 3.04 -15.10
C ALA A 162 -1.64 3.52 -16.29
N LYS A 163 -2.68 4.30 -16.00
CA LYS A 163 -3.60 4.83 -17.01
C LYS A 163 -3.57 6.35 -17.06
N ASN A 164 -4.06 6.91 -18.16
CA ASN A 164 -4.24 8.35 -18.28
C ASN A 164 -5.11 8.89 -17.14
N GLY A 165 -4.63 9.96 -16.50
CA GLY A 165 -5.21 10.55 -15.31
C GLY A 165 -4.62 10.04 -13.98
N ASP A 166 -3.73 9.06 -13.99
CA ASP A 166 -3.17 8.50 -12.76
C ASP A 166 -1.96 9.30 -12.24
N LEU A 167 -1.78 9.26 -10.92
CA LEU A 167 -0.64 9.85 -10.22
C LEU A 167 0.26 8.72 -9.69
N LEU A 168 1.49 8.69 -10.18
CA LEU A 168 2.52 7.75 -9.76
C LEU A 168 3.32 8.37 -8.61
N LEU A 169 3.51 7.65 -7.52
CA LEU A 169 4.14 8.13 -6.30
C LEU A 169 5.26 7.17 -5.91
N PHE A 170 6.48 7.67 -5.73
CA PHE A 170 7.68 6.86 -5.55
C PHE A 170 8.40 7.22 -4.27
N VAL A 171 8.85 6.20 -3.55
CA VAL A 171 9.75 6.34 -2.41
C VAL A 171 10.97 5.44 -2.63
N ALA A 172 12.16 6.02 -2.42
CA ALA A 172 13.45 5.36 -2.55
C ALA A 172 14.20 5.47 -1.22
N SER A 173 14.33 4.34 -0.51
CA SER A 173 14.97 4.29 0.82
C SER A 173 15.19 2.83 1.26
N SER A 174 15.53 2.62 2.54
CA SER A 174 15.53 1.29 3.16
C SER A 174 14.15 0.63 3.08
N LYS A 175 14.11 -0.71 3.14
CA LYS A 175 12.88 -1.49 2.99
C LYS A 175 11.75 -1.02 3.90
N LYS A 176 12.06 -0.82 5.18
CA LYS A 176 11.12 -0.35 6.19
C LYS A 176 10.55 1.04 5.87
N VAL A 177 11.41 2.00 5.52
CA VAL A 177 10.96 3.37 5.21
C VAL A 177 10.04 3.39 3.99
N VAL A 178 10.35 2.59 2.97
CA VAL A 178 9.51 2.47 1.78
C VAL A 178 8.15 1.85 2.13
N ALA A 179 8.14 0.74 2.88
CA ALA A 179 6.92 0.07 3.33
C ALA A 179 6.03 1.01 4.16
N ASP A 180 6.58 1.61 5.23
CA ASP A 180 5.85 2.51 6.12
C ASP A 180 5.27 3.73 5.36
N SER A 181 6.06 4.32 4.44
CA SER A 181 5.65 5.52 3.71
C SER A 181 4.58 5.20 2.66
N LEU A 182 4.82 4.21 1.81
CA LEU A 182 3.88 3.87 0.74
C LEU A 182 2.64 3.15 1.26
N GLY A 183 2.74 2.36 2.32
CA GLY A 183 1.59 1.76 3.00
C GLY A 183 0.68 2.82 3.62
N TYR A 184 1.25 3.87 4.23
CA TYR A 184 0.47 5.04 4.65
C TYR A 184 -0.19 5.74 3.47
N LEU A 185 0.57 6.07 2.42
CA LEU A 185 0.05 6.78 1.26
C LEU A 185 -1.06 6.00 0.55
N ARG A 186 -0.92 4.68 0.46
CA ARG A 186 -1.94 3.79 -0.07
C ARG A 186 -3.28 4.00 0.62
N ASN A 187 -3.31 3.94 1.96
CA ASN A 187 -4.53 4.16 2.74
C ASN A 187 -5.03 5.61 2.66
N PHE A 188 -4.11 6.59 2.65
CA PHE A 188 -4.45 8.01 2.49
C PHE A 188 -5.19 8.26 1.18
N PHE A 189 -4.60 7.86 0.05
CA PHE A 189 -5.21 8.07 -1.27
C PHE A 189 -6.48 7.25 -1.45
N ALA A 190 -6.54 6.01 -0.94
CA ALA A 190 -7.77 5.22 -1.02
C ALA A 190 -8.95 5.91 -0.31
N LYS A 191 -8.71 6.53 0.85
CA LYS A 191 -9.73 7.31 1.55
C LYS A 191 -10.12 8.58 0.78
N GLU A 192 -9.14 9.38 0.36
CA GLU A 192 -9.39 10.65 -0.34
C GLU A 192 -10.08 10.47 -1.70
N LEU A 193 -9.82 9.34 -2.36
CA LEU A 193 -10.38 9.01 -3.67
C LEU A 193 -11.67 8.18 -3.58
N GLY A 194 -12.12 7.82 -2.38
CA GLY A 194 -13.34 7.03 -2.18
C GLY A 194 -13.23 5.60 -2.73
N LEU A 195 -12.05 4.99 -2.66
CA LEU A 195 -11.79 3.64 -3.20
C LEU A 195 -12.11 2.53 -2.23
N ILE A 196 -12.41 2.85 -0.97
CA ILE A 196 -12.68 1.88 0.10
C ILE A 196 -14.18 1.60 0.11
N PRO A 197 -14.65 0.41 -0.30
CA PRO A 197 -16.05 0.04 -0.24
C PRO A 197 -16.50 -0.08 1.23
N GLU A 198 -17.51 0.70 1.62
CA GLU A 198 -17.96 0.78 3.03
C GLU A 198 -18.61 -0.51 3.53
N ASN A 199 -19.21 -1.31 2.63
CA ASN A 199 -19.97 -2.51 2.95
C ASN A 199 -19.23 -3.81 2.59
N GLU A 200 -17.93 -3.73 2.31
CA GLU A 200 -17.10 -4.90 2.02
C GLU A 200 -16.21 -5.24 3.21
N PHE A 201 -16.06 -6.55 3.46
CA PHE A 201 -15.20 -7.09 4.51
C PHE A 201 -14.18 -8.03 3.85
N ALA A 202 -12.91 -7.68 3.95
CA ALA A 202 -11.82 -8.47 3.42
C ALA A 202 -10.95 -8.98 4.57
N PHE A 203 -11.13 -10.26 4.92
CA PHE A 203 -10.36 -10.94 5.95
C PHE A 203 -9.12 -11.60 5.35
N THR A 204 -8.04 -11.69 6.13
CA THR A 204 -6.85 -12.46 5.79
C THR A 204 -6.16 -12.92 7.08
N TRP A 205 -5.48 -14.06 6.99
CA TRP A 205 -4.41 -14.43 7.91
C TRP A 205 -3.06 -13.93 7.42
#